data_AF-A0A4Y2AJD7-F1
#
_entry.id   AF-A0A4Y2AJD7-F1
#
_cell.length_a   1.000
_cell.length_b   1.000
_cell.length_c   1.000
_cell.angle_alpha   90.00
_cell.angle_beta   90.00
_cell.angle_gamma   90.00
#
_symmetry.space_group_name_H-M   'P 1'
#
loop_
_entity.id
_entity.type
_entity.pdbx_description
1 polymer ?
#
loop_
_entity_poly.entity_id
_entity_poly.type
_entity_poly.pdbx_seq_one_letter_code
_entity_poly.pdbx_strand_id
1 'polypeptide(L)'
;MKKLKKLGDFAVVTYPHRTLNYSRGIISEKDLLKDSESDIVRELGCYKVIEARRINVKRDGVLIPTHHVILTFSTPELPKAIRAGYVHCSIRAYIPNPLRCFKCQRFGHSQPASRGTLDVQNVQKVDTNLAHVS
;
A
#
# COMPACT_ATOMS: atom_id res chain seq x y z
N MET A 1 10.85 14.35 11.28
CA MET A 1 10.21 13.74 12.48
C MET A 1 10.85 14.29 13.73
N LYS A 2 10.09 15.01 14.57
CA LYS A 2 10.57 15.42 15.89
C LYS A 2 10.57 14.19 16.79
N LYS A 3 11.72 13.86 17.41
CA LYS A 3 11.86 12.73 18.35
C LYS A 3 11.79 13.27 19.78
N LEU A 4 10.76 12.89 20.52
CA LEU A 4 10.68 13.17 21.95
C LEU A 4 11.57 12.16 22.69
N LYS A 5 12.61 12.65 23.38
CA LYS A 5 13.55 11.80 24.13
C LYS A 5 13.25 11.73 25.62
N LYS A 6 12.56 12.74 26.16
CA LYS A 6 12.15 12.82 27.57
C LYS A 6 10.78 13.48 27.69
N LEU A 7 10.01 13.05 28.67
CA LEU A 7 8.78 13.68 29.11
C LEU A 7 8.94 14.03 30.59
N GLY A 8 9.29 15.29 30.89
CA GLY A 8 9.81 15.66 32.20
C GLY A 8 11.11 14.90 32.48
N ASP A 9 11.13 14.16 33.60
CA ASP A 9 12.28 13.35 34.02
C ASP A 9 12.28 11.93 33.44
N PHE A 10 11.20 11.50 32.78
CA PHE A 10 11.09 10.16 32.22
C PHE A 10 11.72 10.07 30.84
N ALA A 11 12.61 9.10 30.63
CA ALA A 11 13.17 8.80 29.31
C ALA A 11 12.12 8.09 28.44
N VAL A 12 12.01 8.52 27.18
CA VAL A 12 11.04 7.96 26.21
C VAL A 12 11.77 7.37 25.01
N VAL A 13 11.39 6.15 24.64
CA VAL A 13 11.86 5.47 23.43
C VAL A 13 10.72 5.43 22.41
N THR A 14 10.98 5.88 21.18
CA THR A 14 9.99 5.91 20.11
C THR A 14 10.36 4.93 19.01
N TYR A 15 9.36 4.19 18.50
CA TYR A 15 9.51 3.32 17.33
C TYR A 15 8.59 3.80 16.21
N PRO A 16 8.94 3.57 14.93
CA PRO A 16 8.01 3.74 13.84
C PRO A 16 6.77 2.88 14.08
N HIS A 17 5.60 3.50 14.12
CA HIS A 17 4.32 2.81 13.96
C HIS A 17 4.33 1.92 12.72
N ARG A 18 3.87 0.67 12.88
CA ARG A 18 4.00 -0.42 11.89
C ARG A 18 3.43 -0.10 10.51
N THR A 19 2.45 0.80 10.44
CA THR A 19 1.74 1.14 9.19
C THR A 19 1.76 2.61 8.83
N LEU A 20 1.81 3.52 9.81
CA LEU A 20 1.64 4.97 9.58
C LEU A 20 2.92 5.66 9.10
N ASN A 21 4.06 4.96 9.14
CA ASN A 21 5.34 5.48 8.67
C ASN A 21 5.69 5.04 7.25
N TYR A 22 4.75 4.37 6.59
CA TYR A 22 4.93 3.84 5.25
C TYR A 22 3.82 4.36 4.36
N SER A 23 4.18 4.66 3.12
CA SER A 23 3.23 5.00 2.06
C SER A 23 3.44 4.06 0.88
N ARG A 24 2.38 3.84 0.11
CA ARG A 24 2.43 2.94 -1.06
C ARG A 24 1.98 3.68 -2.30
N GLY A 25 2.80 3.59 -3.34
CA GLY A 25 2.55 4.21 -4.64
C GLY A 25 2.59 3.20 -5.77
N ILE A 26 1.98 3.53 -6.90
CA ILE A 26 2.06 2.79 -8.15
C ILE A 26 2.79 3.67 -9.16
N ILE A 27 3.78 3.09 -9.83
CA ILE A 27 4.37 3.64 -11.05
C ILE A 27 3.98 2.74 -12.24
N SER A 28 3.79 3.35 -13.40
CA SER A 28 3.28 2.68 -14.60
C SER A 28 4.21 2.95 -15.78
N GLU A 29 5.39 2.35 -15.74
CA GLU A 29 6.44 2.59 -16.74
C GLU A 29 6.78 1.31 -17.49
N LYS A 30 6.80 1.39 -18.83
CA LYS A 30 7.06 0.23 -19.69
C LYS A 30 8.51 -0.25 -19.59
N ASP A 31 9.44 0.66 -19.36
CA ASP A 31 10.87 0.36 -19.27
C ASP A 31 11.17 -0.56 -18.08
N LEU A 32 10.38 -0.39 -17.01
CA LEU A 32 10.47 -1.23 -15.81
C LEU A 32 9.93 -2.65 -16.02
N LEU A 33 9.42 -3.03 -17.21
CA LEU A 33 8.87 -4.37 -17.42
C LEU A 33 9.95 -5.46 -17.30
N LYS A 34 11.19 -5.14 -17.65
CA LYS A 34 12.32 -6.08 -17.69
C LYS A 34 13.07 -6.16 -16.37
N ASP A 35 12.90 -5.18 -15.50
CA ASP A 35 13.63 -5.09 -14.24
C ASP A 35 13.05 -6.02 -13.17
N SER A 36 13.93 -6.63 -12.39
CA SER A 36 13.51 -7.39 -11.22
C SER A 36 13.06 -6.46 -10.09
N GLU A 37 12.18 -6.94 -9.20
CA GLU A 37 11.75 -6.16 -8.04
C GLU A 37 12.93 -5.73 -7.15
N SER A 38 13.95 -6.59 -7.00
CA SER A 38 15.18 -6.28 -6.27
C SER A 38 16.01 -5.17 -6.91
N ASP A 39 16.08 -5.12 -8.24
CA ASP A 39 16.82 -4.06 -8.95
C ASP A 39 16.11 -2.72 -8.78
N ILE A 40 14.77 -2.71 -8.88
CA ILE A 40 13.94 -1.52 -8.65
C ILE A 40 14.15 -0.97 -7.23
N VAL A 41 14.17 -1.84 -6.21
CA VAL A 41 14.44 -1.40 -4.82
C VAL A 41 15.84 -0.82 -4.68
N ARG A 42 16.85 -1.46 -5.29
CA ARG A 42 18.24 -1.00 -5.23
C ARG A 42 18.40 0.39 -5.87
N GLU A 43 17.84 0.59 -7.06
CA GLU A 43 17.96 1.85 -7.81
C GLU A 43 17.16 2.99 -7.19
N LEU A 44 15.93 2.70 -6.73
CA LEU A 44 15.04 3.71 -6.16
C LEU A 44 15.21 3.88 -4.65
N GLY A 45 16.18 3.20 -4.03
CA GLY A 45 16.44 3.28 -2.58
C GLY A 45 16.76 4.69 -2.10
N CYS A 46 17.33 5.55 -2.96
CA CYS A 46 17.55 6.97 -2.66
C CYS A 46 16.24 7.74 -2.39
N TYR A 47 15.13 7.30 -2.97
CA TYR A 47 13.78 7.82 -2.72
C TYR A 47 13.08 7.14 -1.54
N LYS A 48 13.80 6.40 -0.70
CA LYS A 48 13.26 5.69 0.48
C LYS A 48 12.33 4.52 0.14
N VAL A 49 12.42 3.98 -1.07
CA VAL A 49 11.77 2.73 -1.46
C VAL A 49 12.42 1.56 -0.70
N ILE A 50 11.60 0.72 -0.09
CA ILE A 50 12.04 -0.46 0.68
C ILE A 50 11.51 -1.78 0.13
N GLU A 51 10.50 -1.71 -0.72
CA GLU A 51 9.86 -2.88 -1.34
C GLU A 51 9.30 -2.45 -2.69
N ALA A 52 9.42 -3.33 -3.68
CA ALA A 52 8.76 -3.22 -4.97
C ALA A 52 7.98 -4.50 -5.23
N ARG A 53 6.76 -4.38 -5.74
CA ARG A 53 5.90 -5.52 -6.08
C ARG A 53 5.22 -5.29 -7.42
N ARG A 54 5.48 -6.15 -8.39
CA ARG A 54 4.88 -6.12 -9.72
C ARG A 54 3.46 -6.64 -9.68
N ILE A 55 2.56 -5.92 -10.35
CA ILE A 55 1.18 -6.38 -10.51
C ILE A 55 1.17 -7.38 -11.67
N ASN A 56 0.67 -8.59 -11.39
CA ASN A 56 0.47 -9.63 -12.39
C ASN A 56 -1.03 -9.76 -12.70
N VAL A 57 -1.37 -9.94 -13.97
CA VAL A 57 -2.74 -10.24 -14.40
C VAL A 57 -2.81 -11.71 -14.77
N LYS A 58 -3.84 -12.42 -14.31
CA LYS A 58 -4.10 -13.79 -14.71
C LYS A 58 -4.92 -13.79 -16.00
N ARG A 59 -4.36 -14.33 -17.10
CA ARG A 59 -5.10 -14.61 -18.35
C ARG A 59 -4.93 -16.09 -18.68
N ASP A 60 -6.03 -16.78 -18.93
CA ASP A 60 -6.06 -18.20 -19.31
C ASP A 60 -5.26 -19.11 -18.35
N GLY A 61 -5.32 -18.82 -17.05
CA GLY A 61 -4.58 -19.57 -16.03
C GLY A 61 -3.14 -19.11 -15.79
N VAL A 62 -2.56 -18.35 -16.72
CA VAL A 62 -1.16 -17.90 -16.68
C VAL A 62 -1.04 -16.51 -16.05
N LEU A 63 -0.05 -16.32 -15.17
CA LEU A 63 0.30 -15.02 -14.61
C LEU A 63 1.17 -14.25 -15.59
N ILE A 64 0.67 -13.09 -16.04
CA ILE A 64 1.36 -12.22 -16.98
C ILE A 64 1.80 -10.95 -16.23
N PRO A 65 3.11 -10.64 -16.21
CA PRO A 65 3.59 -9.42 -15.57
C PRO A 65 3.10 -8.18 -16.31
N THR A 66 2.71 -7.16 -15.56
CA THR A 66 2.38 -5.84 -16.11
C THR A 66 3.53 -4.85 -15.90
N HIS A 67 3.43 -3.70 -16.56
CA HIS A 67 4.33 -2.56 -16.38
C HIS A 67 4.02 -1.76 -15.09
N HIS A 68 3.01 -2.18 -14.31
CA HIS A 68 2.66 -1.53 -13.07
C HIS A 68 3.42 -2.14 -11.90
N VAL A 69 4.13 -1.30 -11.15
CA VAL A 69 4.88 -1.70 -9.96
C VAL A 69 4.40 -0.88 -8.78
N ILE A 70 4.08 -1.59 -7.70
CA ILE A 70 3.75 -0.99 -6.40
C ILE A 70 5.05 -0.81 -5.64
N LEU A 71 5.31 0.42 -5.19
CA LEU A 71 6.44 0.76 -4.35
C LEU A 71 5.96 1.00 -2.93
N THR A 72 6.63 0.40 -1.95
CA THR A 72 6.48 0.77 -0.54
C THR A 72 7.62 1.72 -0.15
N PHE A 73 7.25 2.91 0.30
CA PHE A 73 8.17 3.92 0.81
C PHE A 73 8.23 3.86 2.33
N SER A 74 9.41 4.08 2.91
CA SER A 74 9.61 4.26 4.35
C SER A 74 9.30 5.68 4.85
N THR A 75 8.47 6.41 4.09
CA THR A 75 7.98 7.74 4.42
C THR A 75 6.45 7.74 4.54
N PRO A 76 5.89 8.50 5.49
CA PRO A 76 4.43 8.61 5.64
C PRO A 76 3.79 9.36 4.46
N GLU A 77 4.52 10.32 3.90
CA GLU A 77 4.08 11.10 2.74
C GLU A 77 4.55 10.43 1.45
N LEU A 78 3.63 10.32 0.50
CA LEU A 78 3.88 9.76 -0.81
C LEU A 78 4.47 10.85 -1.74
N PRO A 79 5.65 10.64 -2.33
CA PRO A 79 6.17 11.57 -3.33
C PRO A 79 5.25 11.60 -4.56
N LYS A 80 5.11 12.78 -5.19
CA LYS A 80 4.28 12.94 -6.40
C LYS A 80 4.91 12.32 -7.65
N ALA A 81 6.25 12.34 -7.70
CA ALA A 81 7.02 11.77 -8.79
C ALA A 81 8.44 11.43 -8.32
N ILE A 82 9.08 10.51 -9.03
CA ILE A 82 10.48 10.11 -8.84
C ILE A 82 11.15 9.92 -10.21
N ARG A 83 12.47 9.81 -10.23
CA ARG A 83 13.19 9.41 -11.44
C ARG A 83 13.66 7.97 -11.34
N ALA A 84 13.29 7.15 -12.31
CA ALA A 84 13.83 5.80 -12.49
C ALA A 84 14.73 5.83 -13.74
N GLY A 85 16.04 5.67 -13.55
CA GLY A 85 17.00 5.99 -14.60
C GLY A 85 16.85 7.42 -15.11
N TYR A 86 16.56 7.56 -16.41
CA TYR A 86 16.34 8.85 -17.08
C TYR A 86 14.86 9.23 -17.21
N VAL A 87 13.94 8.39 -16.75
CA VAL A 87 12.49 8.57 -16.90
C VAL A 87 11.93 9.28 -15.67
N HIS A 88 11.08 10.28 -15.90
CA HIS A 88 10.32 10.95 -14.84
C HIS A 88 8.98 10.23 -14.62
N CYS A 89 8.89 9.46 -13.53
CA CYS A 89 7.77 8.59 -13.23
C CYS A 89 6.81 9.29 -12.27
N SER A 90 5.56 9.51 -12.69
CA SER A 90 4.51 9.96 -11.78
C SER A 90 4.09 8.83 -10.84
N ILE A 91 3.84 9.15 -9.57
CA ILE A 91 3.41 8.18 -8.57
C ILE A 91 1.94 8.42 -8.23
N ARG A 92 1.13 7.36 -8.36
CA ARG A 92 -0.26 7.33 -7.91
C ARG A 92 -0.36 6.60 -6.58
N ALA A 93 -1.20 7.07 -5.65
CA ALA A 93 -1.46 6.33 -4.42
C ALA A 93 -2.00 4.91 -4.73
N TYR A 94 -1.42 3.90 -4.09
CA TYR A 94 -1.91 2.53 -4.19
C TYR A 94 -3.15 2.34 -3.32
N ILE A 95 -4.28 2.04 -3.96
CA ILE A 95 -5.53 1.65 -3.29
C ILE A 95 -5.72 0.15 -3.53
N PRO A 96 -5.61 -0.70 -2.48
CA PRO A 96 -5.81 -2.13 -2.66
C PRO A 96 -7.25 -2.43 -3.08
N ASN A 97 -7.43 -3.50 -3.86
CA ASN A 97 -8.77 -3.97 -4.20
C ASN A 97 -9.55 -4.29 -2.91
N PRO A 98 -10.78 -3.78 -2.77
CA PRO A 98 -11.57 -4.01 -1.57
C PRO A 98 -11.81 -5.50 -1.37
N LEU A 99 -11.71 -5.93 -0.12
CA LEU A 99 -11.92 -7.31 0.26
C LEU A 99 -13.34 -7.74 -0.09
N ARG A 100 -13.49 -8.70 -1.00
CA ARG A 100 -14.77 -9.27 -1.44
C ARG A 100 -14.88 -10.71 -0.97
N CYS A 101 -15.93 -11.02 -0.21
CA CYS A 101 -16.22 -12.40 0.17
C CYS A 101 -16.68 -13.18 -1.05
N PHE A 102 -15.95 -14.24 -1.44
CA PHE A 102 -16.31 -15.05 -2.61
C PHE A 102 -17.60 -15.86 -2.42
N LYS A 103 -18.07 -16.05 -1.17
CA LYS A 103 -19.33 -16.75 -0.89
C LYS A 103 -20.56 -15.87 -1.15
N CYS A 104 -20.57 -14.66 -0.58
CA CYS A 104 -21.75 -13.79 -0.57
C CYS A 104 -21.60 -12.56 -1.49
N GLN A 105 -20.43 -12.38 -2.11
CA GLN A 105 -20.06 -11.28 -3.00
C GLN A 105 -20.13 -9.88 -2.36
N ARG A 106 -20.31 -9.78 -1.04
CA ARG A 106 -20.29 -8.51 -0.28
C ARG A 106 -18.86 -8.10 0.07
N PHE A 107 -18.64 -6.80 0.21
CA PHE A 107 -17.35 -6.23 0.62
C PHE A 107 -17.19 -6.17 2.15
N GLY A 108 -15.94 -6.04 2.62
CA GLY A 108 -15.61 -5.72 4.01
C GLY A 108 -15.46 -6.93 4.94
N HIS A 109 -15.54 -8.15 4.42
CA HIS A 109 -15.20 -9.37 5.15
C HIS A 109 -14.64 -10.43 4.20
N SER A 110 -13.74 -11.26 4.72
CA SER A 110 -13.35 -12.51 4.09
C SER A 110 -14.32 -13.62 4.52
N GLN A 111 -14.33 -14.74 3.81
CA GLN A 111 -14.91 -15.96 4.39
C GLN A 111 -14.23 -16.18 5.77
N PRO A 112 -14.99 -16.47 6.84
CA PRO A 112 -14.38 -16.81 8.11
C PRO A 112 -13.48 -18.03 7.88
N ALA A 113 -12.17 -17.83 8.02
CA ALA A 113 -11.23 -18.94 8.07
C ALA A 113 -11.67 -19.84 9.23
N SER A 114 -11.80 -21.14 8.97
CA SER A 114 -12.04 -22.12 10.01
C SER A 114 -10.89 -22.06 11.04
N ARG A 115 -11.19 -21.44 12.18
CA ARG A 115 -10.49 -21.45 13.48
C ARG A 115 -8.97 -21.24 13.45
N GLY A 116 -8.56 -20.02 13.79
CA GLY A 116 -7.22 -19.76 14.32
C GLY A 116 -6.82 -18.29 14.20
N THR A 117 -6.97 -17.55 15.29
CA THR A 117 -6.56 -16.14 15.50
C THR A 117 -7.60 -15.09 15.10
N LEU A 118 -8.00 -14.30 16.09
CA LEU A 118 -8.93 -13.17 15.99
C LEU A 118 -8.24 -12.02 15.23
N ASP A 119 -8.51 -11.89 13.93
CA ASP A 119 -8.26 -10.62 13.25
C ASP A 119 -9.35 -9.62 13.64
N VAL A 120 -8.90 -8.53 14.26
CA VAL A 120 -9.72 -7.50 14.88
C VAL A 120 -10.63 -6.86 13.83
N GLN A 121 -11.93 -7.06 13.99
CA GLN A 121 -12.97 -6.40 13.20
C GLN A 121 -13.02 -4.92 13.60
N ASN A 122 -12.86 -4.02 12.64
CA ASN A 122 -13.18 -2.60 12.84
C ASN A 122 -14.67 -2.38 12.58
N VAL A 123 -15.39 -1.89 13.60
CA VAL A 123 -16.86 -1.76 13.66
C VAL A 123 -17.33 -0.42 13.08
N GLN A 124 -18.13 -0.53 12.01
CA GLN A 124 -19.37 0.18 11.62
C GLN A 124 -19.51 1.73 11.55
N LYS A 125 -19.79 2.16 10.31
CA LYS A 125 -20.80 3.11 9.76
C LYS A 125 -21.69 3.97 10.69
N VAL A 126 -21.94 5.21 10.27
CA VAL A 126 -23.26 5.88 10.34
C VAL A 126 -23.54 6.56 9.00
N ASP A 127 -24.41 5.94 8.17
CA ASP A 127 -25.07 6.59 7.04
C ASP A 127 -26.34 7.29 7.59
N THR A 128 -26.44 8.61 7.49
CA THR A 128 -27.74 9.30 7.63
C THR A 128 -28.32 9.54 6.25
N ASN A 129 -29.35 8.77 5.93
CA ASN A 129 -30.30 9.08 4.86
C ASN A 129 -31.05 10.36 5.25
N LEU A 130 -31.12 11.36 4.37
CA LEU A 130 -32.25 12.28 4.36
C LEU A 130 -32.90 12.25 2.97
N ALA A 131 -34.21 12.05 3.00
CA ALA A 131 -35.06 11.77 1.88
C ALA A 131 -35.19 12.95 0.92
N HIS A 132 -35.39 12.60 -0.36
CA HIS A 132 -36.17 13.38 -1.30
C HIS A 132 -37.52 13.76 -0.67
N VAL A 133 -37.88 15.05 -0.70
CA VAL A 133 -39.27 15.49 -0.78
C VAL A 133 -39.31 16.61 -1.83
N SER A 134 -40.34 16.50 -2.66
CA SER A 134 -40.77 17.35 -3.77
C SER A 134 -40.91 18.83 -3.41
#